data_AF-A0A959DUI2-F1
#
_entry.id   AF-A0A959DUI2-F1
#
_cell.length_a   1.000
_cell.length_b   1.000
_cell.length_c   1.000
_cell.angle_alpha   90.00
_cell.angle_beta   90.00
_cell.angle_gamma   90.00
#
_symmetry.space_group_name_H-M   'P 1'
#
loop_
_entity.id
_entity.type
_entity.pdbx_description
1 polymer ?
#
loop_
_entity_poly.entity_id
_entity_poly.type
_entity_poly.pdbx_seq_one_letter_code
_entity_poly.pdbx_strand_id
1 'polypeptide(L)'
;MNQQVNLFSGMFTTALRLVVGWTYFSAFWRRLVLENKLNPDEAGYIGEKFNHFLPHALGIKPMIEYMVTHPDVLWWSMVAFTIIEGVVGLIFMLGFFTRLSAFGVLCLALGILLGSGWIGTTCLDEWQIGSLGVAGGFTIFFTGGGRYSMDQWLMDRKHSLAKWSWFGWLGSGALSISEKAVNRIVLIGSLGIFGLTLYTNQYFHGGVYGKLHNKSVRPHVVISDVIMHDSTLQFKVYRDEGADVYGSFLIGVNVKDERGFKVFEFGQQQLSSLNPKQIKNDYVAKVKPGKHSLIIPLGAKANLMLTDIALLKLNGKYTLELVDISGAVWTQPITVGKR
;
A
#
# COMPACT_ATOMS: atom_id res chain seq x y z
N MET A 1 7.30 9.96 37.77
CA MET A 1 7.50 11.13 36.90
C MET A 1 6.74 12.30 37.52
N ASN A 2 7.39 13.46 37.73
CA ASN A 2 6.73 14.62 38.33
C ASN A 2 5.56 15.04 37.42
N GLN A 3 4.34 15.15 37.95
CA GLN A 3 3.11 15.38 37.14
C GLN A 3 3.24 16.62 36.25
N GLN A 4 4.00 17.61 36.72
CA GLN A 4 4.33 18.84 36.01
C GLN A 4 5.19 18.61 34.76
N VAL A 5 6.10 17.64 34.77
CA VAL A 5 6.93 17.28 33.60
C VAL A 5 6.05 16.69 32.50
N ASN A 6 5.14 15.76 32.84
CA ASN A 6 4.20 15.18 31.86
C ASN A 6 3.30 16.25 31.25
N LEU A 7 2.84 17.19 32.07
CA LEU A 7 1.99 18.28 31.60
C LEU A 7 2.69 19.14 30.55
N PHE A 8 3.95 19.52 30.79
CA PHE A 8 4.74 20.32 29.85
C PHE A 8 5.16 19.52 28.61
N SER A 9 5.63 18.29 28.76
CA SER A 9 5.99 17.43 27.63
C SER A 9 4.81 17.18 26.69
N GLY A 10 3.64 16.88 27.24
CA GLY A 10 2.41 16.73 26.45
C GLY A 10 1.97 18.04 25.80
N MET A 11 2.14 19.18 26.49
CA MET A 11 1.82 20.50 25.94
C MET A 11 2.71 20.84 24.74
N PHE A 12 4.01 20.56 24.80
CA PHE A 12 4.94 20.80 23.68
C PHE A 12 4.68 19.89 22.47
N THR A 13 4.05 18.74 22.68
CA THR A 13 3.70 17.80 21.61
C THR A 13 2.29 18.03 21.03
N THR A 14 1.58 19.08 21.46
CA THR A 14 0.21 19.40 20.99
C THR A 14 0.13 19.55 19.47
N ALA A 15 1.08 20.27 18.85
CA ALA A 15 1.10 20.46 17.41
C ALA A 15 1.26 19.12 16.67
N LEU A 16 2.18 18.27 17.15
CA LEU A 16 2.39 16.93 16.60
C LEU A 16 1.11 16.09 16.71
N ARG A 17 0.41 16.16 17.85
CA ARG A 17 -0.83 15.44 18.09
C ARG A 17 -1.94 15.85 17.12
N LEU A 18 -2.13 17.15 16.93
CA LEU A 18 -3.16 17.69 16.04
C LEU A 18 -2.88 17.33 14.58
N VAL A 19 -1.65 17.54 14.11
CA VAL A 19 -1.29 17.32 12.71
C VAL A 19 -1.29 15.83 12.36
N VAL A 20 -0.67 14.98 13.19
CA VAL A 20 -0.67 13.52 12.97
C VAL A 20 -2.08 12.96 13.12
N GLY A 21 -2.90 13.46 14.05
CA GLY A 21 -4.29 13.01 14.14
C GLY A 21 -5.11 13.39 12.90
N TRP A 22 -4.87 14.56 12.32
CA TRP A 22 -5.52 15.00 11.10
C TRP A 22 -5.14 14.14 9.89
N THR A 23 -3.89 13.69 9.76
CA THR A 23 -3.51 12.85 8.61
C THR A 23 -4.33 11.56 8.55
N TYR A 24 -4.63 10.93 9.69
CA TYR A 24 -5.52 9.76 9.74
C TYR A 24 -7.00 10.13 9.63
N PHE A 25 -7.47 11.14 10.38
CA PHE A 25 -8.88 11.54 10.33
C PHE A 25 -9.31 12.01 8.94
N SER A 26 -8.43 12.72 8.24
CA SER A 26 -8.69 13.21 6.88
C SER A 26 -8.91 12.07 5.88
N ALA A 27 -8.38 10.87 6.12
CA ALA A 27 -8.65 9.71 5.29
C ALA A 27 -10.14 9.31 5.36
N PHE A 28 -10.69 9.22 6.57
CA PHE A 28 -12.12 9.03 6.81
C PHE A 28 -12.95 10.16 6.18
N TRP A 29 -12.58 11.41 6.45
CA TRP A 29 -13.33 12.58 5.97
C TRP A 29 -13.40 12.61 4.43
N ARG A 30 -12.27 12.38 3.75
CA ARG A 30 -12.22 12.38 2.29
C ARG A 30 -13.03 11.23 1.67
N ARG A 31 -13.04 10.04 2.29
CA ARG A 31 -13.65 8.82 1.73
C ARG A 31 -15.15 8.68 1.98
N LEU A 32 -15.70 9.45 2.91
CA LEU A 32 -17.13 9.38 3.26
C LEU A 32 -17.86 10.70 3.07
N VAL A 33 -17.20 11.83 3.33
CA VAL A 33 -17.87 13.14 3.31
C VAL A 33 -17.61 13.88 2.00
N LEU A 34 -16.37 13.88 1.51
CA LEU A 34 -16.03 14.61 0.29
C LEU A 34 -16.28 13.80 -0.99
N GLU A 35 -15.95 12.51 -0.98
CA GLU A 35 -16.14 11.60 -2.11
C GLU A 35 -16.55 10.21 -1.61
N ASN A 36 -17.38 9.48 -2.35
CA ASN A 36 -17.81 8.13 -1.97
C ASN A 36 -16.80 7.06 -2.44
N LYS A 37 -15.67 6.95 -1.73
CA LYS A 37 -14.56 6.05 -2.13
C LYS A 37 -14.71 4.61 -1.68
N LEU A 38 -15.79 4.28 -0.98
CA LEU A 38 -16.08 2.91 -0.51
C LEU A 38 -17.01 2.13 -1.44
N ASN A 39 -17.59 2.76 -2.46
CA ASN A 39 -18.42 2.07 -3.44
C ASN A 39 -17.54 1.31 -4.46
N PRO A 40 -17.62 -0.04 -4.55
CA PRO A 40 -16.85 -0.83 -5.52
C PRO A 40 -17.14 -0.50 -6.97
N ASP A 41 -18.32 0.03 -7.27
CA ASP A 41 -18.77 0.31 -8.63
C ASP A 41 -18.34 1.71 -9.12
N GLU A 42 -17.84 2.56 -8.21
CA GLU A 42 -17.41 3.93 -8.53
C GLU A 42 -15.92 4.01 -8.86
N ALA A 43 -15.59 4.94 -9.76
CA ALA A 43 -14.21 5.20 -10.12
C ALA A 43 -13.41 5.69 -8.90
N GLY A 44 -12.28 5.02 -8.65
CA GLY A 44 -11.43 5.33 -7.50
C GLY A 44 -11.84 4.64 -6.21
N TYR A 45 -12.62 3.55 -6.28
CA TYR A 45 -12.81 2.64 -5.17
C TYR A 45 -11.48 2.31 -4.49
N ILE A 46 -11.44 2.48 -3.17
CA ILE A 46 -10.18 2.33 -2.43
C ILE A 46 -9.65 0.89 -2.42
N GLY A 47 -10.51 -0.12 -2.58
CA GLY A 47 -10.05 -1.50 -2.69
C GLY A 47 -9.14 -1.73 -3.90
N GLU A 48 -9.33 -1.00 -5.00
CA GLU A 48 -8.40 -1.04 -6.15
C GLU A 48 -7.03 -0.48 -5.77
N LYS A 49 -6.97 0.56 -4.93
CA LYS A 49 -5.68 1.08 -4.43
C LYS A 49 -4.97 0.09 -3.53
N PHE A 50 -5.70 -0.77 -2.85
CA PHE A 50 -5.10 -1.80 -1.99
C PHE A 50 -4.32 -2.85 -2.81
N ASN A 51 -4.69 -3.10 -4.08
CA ASN A 51 -3.87 -3.89 -5.00
C ASN A 51 -2.47 -3.30 -5.20
N HIS A 52 -2.36 -1.97 -5.19
CA HIS A 52 -1.08 -1.30 -5.43
C HIS A 52 -0.08 -1.61 -4.32
N PHE A 53 -0.53 -2.01 -3.13
CA PHE A 53 0.36 -2.31 -2.01
C PHE A 53 1.06 -3.67 -2.20
N LEU A 54 0.44 -4.60 -2.93
CA LEU A 54 0.86 -6.00 -3.02
C LEU A 54 2.30 -6.24 -3.54
N PRO A 55 2.80 -5.59 -4.62
CA PRO A 55 4.05 -5.98 -5.27
C PRO A 55 5.27 -6.06 -4.34
N HIS A 56 5.49 -5.02 -3.54
CA HIS A 56 6.68 -4.88 -2.70
C HIS A 56 6.36 -4.69 -1.20
N ALA A 57 5.16 -5.06 -0.76
CA ALA A 57 4.83 -5.07 0.66
C ALA A 57 5.81 -5.93 1.48
N LEU A 58 6.20 -5.41 2.64
CA LEU A 58 7.14 -6.04 3.56
C LEU A 58 6.38 -6.80 4.64
N GLY A 59 6.54 -8.13 4.68
CA GLY A 59 6.00 -9.00 5.75
C GLY A 59 4.49 -9.24 5.73
N ILE A 60 3.69 -8.39 5.06
CA ILE A 60 2.21 -8.49 5.05
C ILE A 60 1.63 -8.88 3.68
N LYS A 61 2.48 -9.27 2.73
CA LYS A 61 2.08 -9.60 1.35
C LYS A 61 0.99 -10.68 1.25
N PRO A 62 1.05 -11.83 1.98
CA PRO A 62 0.01 -12.86 1.89
C PRO A 62 -1.36 -12.38 2.37
N MET A 63 -1.38 -11.52 3.39
CA MET A 63 -2.61 -10.93 3.91
C MET A 63 -3.25 -9.98 2.87
N ILE A 64 -2.43 -9.16 2.20
CA ILE A 64 -2.90 -8.30 1.10
C ILE A 64 -3.42 -9.15 -0.05
N GLU A 65 -2.69 -10.18 -0.47
CA GLU A 65 -3.08 -11.08 -1.56
C GLU A 65 -4.43 -11.76 -1.30
N TYR A 66 -4.65 -12.21 -0.06
CA TYR A 66 -5.93 -12.78 0.35
C TYR A 66 -7.08 -11.78 0.22
N MET A 67 -6.90 -10.53 0.66
CA MET A 67 -7.95 -9.51 0.50
C MET A 67 -8.25 -9.20 -0.97
N VAL A 68 -7.23 -8.98 -1.79
CA VAL A 68 -7.43 -8.60 -3.20
C VAL A 68 -7.96 -9.74 -4.10
N THR A 69 -7.91 -10.97 -3.61
CA THR A 69 -8.56 -12.15 -4.23
C THR A 69 -9.97 -12.40 -3.70
N HIS A 70 -10.37 -11.76 -2.59
CA HIS A 70 -11.69 -11.91 -1.95
C HIS A 70 -12.38 -10.54 -1.79
N PRO A 71 -13.12 -10.07 -2.82
CA PRO A 71 -13.68 -8.71 -2.85
C PRO A 71 -14.56 -8.35 -1.66
N ASP A 72 -15.37 -9.28 -1.16
CA ASP A 72 -16.25 -9.05 0.00
C ASP A 72 -15.44 -8.78 1.28
N VAL A 73 -14.39 -9.57 1.52
CA VAL A 73 -13.49 -9.40 2.66
C VAL A 73 -12.74 -8.08 2.54
N LEU A 74 -12.27 -7.75 1.34
CA LEU A 74 -11.59 -6.48 1.09
C LEU A 74 -12.50 -5.30 1.40
N TRP A 75 -13.76 -5.33 0.96
CA TRP A 75 -14.71 -4.24 1.19
C TRP A 75 -14.93 -4.00 2.69
N TRP A 76 -15.25 -5.05 3.45
CA TRP A 76 -15.41 -4.96 4.90
C TRP A 76 -14.15 -4.48 5.60
N SER A 77 -12.97 -4.92 5.13
CA SER A 77 -11.69 -4.44 5.65
C SER A 77 -11.48 -2.95 5.36
N MET A 78 -11.82 -2.46 4.17
CA MET A 78 -11.70 -1.05 3.81
C MET A 78 -12.64 -0.16 4.63
N VAL A 79 -13.87 -0.62 4.88
CA VAL A 79 -14.82 0.05 5.77
C VAL A 79 -14.24 0.11 7.19
N ALA A 80 -13.78 -1.02 7.73
CA ALA A 80 -13.22 -1.11 9.06
C ALA A 80 -11.99 -0.20 9.23
N PHE A 81 -11.02 -0.25 8.30
CA PHE A 81 -9.85 0.63 8.33
C PHE A 81 -10.25 2.10 8.25
N THR A 82 -11.18 2.46 7.38
CA THR A 82 -11.66 3.85 7.27
C THR A 82 -12.27 4.35 8.59
N ILE A 83 -13.11 3.54 9.23
CA ILE A 83 -13.70 3.88 10.54
C ILE A 83 -12.61 3.98 11.61
N ILE A 84 -11.67 3.02 11.66
CA ILE A 84 -10.58 3.02 12.65
C ILE A 84 -9.70 4.26 12.47
N GLU A 85 -9.29 4.61 11.25
CA GLU A 85 -8.52 5.82 10.95
C GLU A 85 -9.26 7.09 11.39
N GLY A 86 -10.57 7.16 11.13
CA GLY A 86 -11.43 8.27 11.56
C GLY A 86 -11.50 8.38 13.08
N VAL A 87 -11.85 7.29 13.77
CA VAL A 87 -12.00 7.28 15.22
C VAL A 87 -10.66 7.57 15.89
N VAL A 88 -9.61 6.81 15.56
CA VAL A 88 -8.27 6.96 16.14
C VAL A 88 -7.72 8.35 15.88
N GLY A 89 -7.80 8.86 14.64
CA GLY A 89 -7.34 10.20 14.29
C GLY A 89 -8.07 11.29 15.09
N LEU A 90 -9.39 11.18 15.23
CA LEU A 90 -10.19 12.15 15.98
C LEU A 90 -9.85 12.14 17.48
N ILE A 91 -9.88 10.97 18.13
CA ILE A 91 -9.59 10.89 19.58
C ILE A 91 -8.13 11.26 19.88
N PHE A 92 -7.21 10.98 18.94
CA PHE A 92 -5.82 11.39 19.05
C PHE A 92 -5.71 12.92 19.02
N MET A 93 -6.35 13.62 18.06
CA MET A 93 -6.37 15.09 18.02
C MET A 93 -6.91 15.70 19.32
N LEU A 94 -8.02 15.16 19.83
CA LEU A 94 -8.66 15.61 21.07
C LEU A 94 -7.82 15.31 22.32
N GLY A 95 -6.86 14.38 22.23
CA GLY A 95 -6.13 13.87 23.39
C GLY A 95 -7.06 13.13 24.35
N PHE A 96 -7.95 12.30 23.81
CA PHE A 96 -8.83 11.43 24.58
C PHE A 96 -8.30 10.00 24.53
N PHE A 97 -8.05 9.40 25.70
CA PHE A 97 -7.24 8.19 25.84
C PHE A 97 -5.96 8.29 25.02
N THR A 98 -5.15 9.31 25.32
CA THR A 98 -4.01 9.73 24.48
C THR A 98 -3.02 8.60 24.22
N ARG A 99 -2.78 7.71 25.18
CA ARG A 99 -1.86 6.59 25.00
C ARG A 99 -2.44 5.48 24.13
N LEU A 100 -3.72 5.16 24.33
CA LEU A 100 -4.41 4.19 23.50
C LEU A 100 -4.50 4.66 22.04
N SER A 101 -4.86 5.92 21.83
CA SER A 101 -4.93 6.51 20.50
C SER A 101 -3.56 6.65 19.85
N ALA A 102 -2.51 6.97 20.63
CA ALA A 102 -1.14 6.97 20.15
C ALA A 102 -0.65 5.58 19.72
N PHE A 103 -1.02 4.54 20.45
CA PHE A 103 -0.77 3.17 20.04
C PHE A 103 -1.53 2.82 18.75
N GLY A 104 -2.79 3.24 18.63
CA GLY A 104 -3.56 3.11 17.40
C GLY A 104 -2.89 3.78 16.20
N VAL A 105 -2.43 5.03 16.35
CA VAL A 105 -1.65 5.75 15.34
C VAL A 105 -0.38 4.99 14.96
N LEU A 106 0.37 4.48 15.95
CA LEU A 106 1.57 3.69 15.71
C LEU A 106 1.27 2.43 14.87
N CYS A 107 0.21 1.69 15.19
CA CYS A 107 -0.20 0.52 14.43
C CYS A 107 -0.64 0.86 12.99
N LEU A 108 -1.43 1.94 12.82
CA LEU A 108 -1.85 2.41 11.51
C LEU A 108 -0.65 2.85 10.66
N ALA A 109 0.26 3.62 11.25
CA ALA A 109 1.50 4.06 10.62
C ALA A 109 2.38 2.88 10.18
N LEU A 110 2.54 1.88 11.04
CA LEU A 110 3.31 0.69 10.74
C LEU A 110 2.66 -0.13 9.61
N GLY A 111 1.33 -0.26 9.61
CA GLY A 111 0.61 -0.93 8.52
C GLY A 111 0.83 -0.26 7.17
N ILE A 112 0.74 1.08 7.10
CA ILE A 112 1.04 1.87 5.90
C ILE A 112 2.50 1.69 5.48
N LEU A 113 3.45 1.82 6.42
CA LEU A 113 4.88 1.68 6.14
C LEU A 113 5.21 0.31 5.53
N LEU A 114 4.67 -0.76 6.11
CA LEU A 114 4.93 -2.14 5.67
C LEU A 114 4.20 -2.47 4.36
N GLY A 115 3.00 -1.93 4.13
CA GLY A 115 2.23 -2.22 2.92
C GLY A 115 2.64 -1.38 1.73
N SER A 116 2.69 -0.07 1.91
CA SER A 116 2.79 0.92 0.84
C SER A 116 4.03 1.80 0.92
N GLY A 117 4.98 1.56 1.84
CA GLY A 117 6.18 2.39 1.99
C GLY A 117 7.12 2.44 0.77
N TRP A 118 6.89 1.61 -0.25
CA TRP A 118 7.61 1.66 -1.52
C TRP A 118 6.95 2.57 -2.56
N ILE A 119 5.69 2.95 -2.33
CA ILE A 119 4.91 3.82 -3.20
C ILE A 119 5.38 5.27 -3.03
N GLY A 120 5.40 6.01 -4.14
CA GLY A 120 5.94 7.36 -4.20
C GLY A 120 6.47 7.72 -5.58
N THR A 121 5.60 8.20 -6.47
CA THR A 121 5.97 8.49 -7.88
C THR A 121 6.91 9.69 -8.01
N THR A 122 6.78 10.67 -7.13
CA THR A 122 7.56 11.92 -7.10
C THR A 122 8.33 12.09 -5.78
N CYS A 123 7.70 11.75 -4.66
CA CYS A 123 8.21 11.91 -3.30
C CYS A 123 8.07 10.59 -2.52
N LEU A 124 8.74 10.47 -1.37
CA LEU A 124 8.67 9.31 -0.49
C LEU A 124 7.43 9.35 0.42
N ASP A 125 6.26 9.60 -0.15
CA ASP A 125 5.06 10.03 0.57
C ASP A 125 4.60 8.99 1.61
N GLU A 126 4.28 7.77 1.18
CA GLU A 126 3.81 6.70 2.06
C GLU A 126 4.86 6.30 3.10
N TRP A 127 6.14 6.29 2.71
CA TRP A 127 7.24 6.00 3.62
C TRP A 127 7.41 7.06 4.71
N GLN A 128 7.29 8.35 4.33
CA GLN A 128 7.35 9.48 5.27
C GLN A 128 6.16 9.46 6.23
N ILE A 129 4.95 9.22 5.73
CA ILE A 129 3.74 9.08 6.56
C ILE A 129 3.92 7.95 7.56
N GLY A 130 4.36 6.77 7.11
CA GLY A 130 4.59 5.62 7.97
C GLY A 130 5.67 5.86 9.02
N SER A 131 6.84 6.36 8.63
CA SER A 131 7.97 6.59 9.54
C SER A 131 7.69 7.68 10.57
N LEU A 132 7.15 8.82 10.14
CA LEU A 132 6.79 9.92 11.03
C LEU A 132 5.59 9.58 11.91
N GLY A 133 4.62 8.80 11.40
CA GLY A 133 3.49 8.32 12.18
C GLY A 133 3.91 7.38 13.31
N VAL A 134 4.83 6.43 13.05
CA VAL A 134 5.39 5.54 14.08
C VAL A 134 6.14 6.36 15.14
N ALA A 135 7.01 7.28 14.72
CA ALA A 135 7.74 8.15 15.65
C ALA A 135 6.80 9.07 16.46
N GLY A 136 5.76 9.62 15.81
CA GLY A 136 4.78 10.50 16.43
C GLY A 136 3.91 9.79 17.45
N GLY A 137 3.39 8.61 17.11
CA GLY A 137 2.65 7.74 18.02
C GLY A 137 3.50 7.33 19.22
N PHE A 138 4.75 6.89 19.00
CA PHE A 138 5.66 6.53 20.08
C PHE A 138 5.95 7.72 21.02
N THR A 139 6.22 8.90 20.46
CA THR A 139 6.49 10.11 21.23
C THR A 139 5.29 10.47 22.11
N ILE A 140 4.09 10.54 21.52
CA ILE A 140 2.88 10.96 22.24
C ILE A 140 2.42 9.94 23.28
N PHE A 141 2.71 8.65 23.08
CA PHE A 141 2.48 7.62 24.09
C PHE A 141 3.22 7.94 25.40
N PHE A 142 4.48 8.38 25.31
CA PHE A 142 5.28 8.69 26.50
C PHE A 142 5.05 10.10 27.04
N THR A 143 4.87 11.10 26.17
CA THR A 143 4.61 12.49 26.63
C THR A 143 3.19 12.68 27.18
N GLY A 144 2.22 11.88 26.72
CA GLY A 144 0.81 12.07 27.03
C GLY A 144 0.21 13.31 26.33
N GLY A 145 -1.04 13.62 26.66
CA GLY A 145 -1.82 14.68 26.01
C GLY A 145 -1.55 16.10 26.54
N GLY A 146 -0.95 16.23 27.72
CA GLY A 146 -0.64 17.52 28.33
C GLY A 146 -1.85 18.41 28.59
N ARG A 147 -1.61 19.71 28.80
CA ARG A 147 -2.63 20.69 29.23
C ARG A 147 -3.83 20.80 28.28
N TYR A 148 -3.59 20.70 26.98
CA TYR A 148 -4.62 20.87 25.95
C TYR A 148 -5.24 19.54 25.51
N SER A 149 -5.38 18.57 26.42
CA SER A 149 -6.01 17.27 26.15
C SER A 149 -7.32 17.09 26.90
N MET A 150 -8.22 16.32 26.32
CA MET A 150 -9.44 15.89 27.01
C MET A 150 -9.11 15.03 28.24
N ASP A 151 -8.04 14.23 28.20
CA ASP A 151 -7.56 13.47 29.35
C ASP A 151 -7.24 14.38 30.56
N GLN A 152 -6.52 15.48 30.34
CA GLN A 152 -6.20 16.43 31.40
C GLN A 152 -7.46 17.15 31.90
N TRP A 153 -8.36 17.54 31.00
CA TRP A 153 -9.65 18.14 31.38
C TRP A 153 -10.49 17.20 32.27
N LEU A 154 -10.51 15.89 31.97
CA LEU A 154 -11.19 14.88 32.78
C LEU A 154 -10.53 14.71 34.16
N MET A 155 -9.20 14.75 34.22
CA MET A 155 -8.44 14.69 35.47
C MET A 155 -8.70 15.91 36.36
N ASP A 156 -8.68 17.12 35.79
CA ASP A 156 -8.91 18.38 36.51
C ASP A 156 -10.31 18.42 37.13
N ARG A 157 -11.31 17.88 36.44
CA ARG A 157 -12.68 17.75 36.94
C ARG A 157 -12.92 16.55 37.85
N LYS A 158 -11.90 15.74 38.14
CA LYS A 158 -12.01 14.50 38.93
C LYS A 158 -13.14 13.59 38.43
N HIS A 159 -13.31 13.53 37.11
CA HIS A 159 -14.34 12.70 36.47
C HIS A 159 -14.13 11.22 36.82
N SER A 160 -15.20 10.42 36.84
CA SER A 160 -15.15 8.99 37.21
C SER A 160 -14.14 8.19 36.35
N LEU A 161 -14.13 8.45 35.04
CA LEU A 161 -13.19 7.85 34.08
C LEU A 161 -11.72 8.08 34.45
N ALA A 162 -11.36 9.27 34.94
CA ALA A 162 -9.98 9.62 35.29
C ALA A 162 -9.52 8.97 36.60
N LYS A 163 -10.46 8.41 37.40
CA LYS A 163 -10.16 7.70 38.66
C LYS A 163 -9.89 6.22 38.44
N TRP A 164 -10.12 5.69 37.24
CA TRP A 164 -9.89 4.29 36.95
C TRP A 164 -8.40 3.93 37.02
N SER A 165 -8.07 2.77 37.59
CA SER A 165 -6.69 2.31 37.78
C SER A 165 -5.92 2.17 36.47
N TRP A 166 -6.61 1.87 35.38
CA TRP A 166 -6.04 1.74 34.04
C TRP A 166 -5.98 3.06 33.26
N PHE A 167 -6.55 4.15 33.77
CA PHE A 167 -6.53 5.45 33.09
C PHE A 167 -5.09 5.98 32.92
N GLY A 168 -4.18 5.63 33.83
CA GLY A 168 -2.76 5.94 33.67
C GLY A 168 -2.14 5.27 32.44
N TRP A 169 -2.59 4.07 32.06
CA TRP A 169 -2.07 3.34 30.90
C TRP A 169 -2.74 3.73 29.58
N LEU A 170 -4.04 4.07 29.60
CA LEU A 170 -4.78 4.41 28.38
C LEU A 170 -4.84 5.92 28.10
N GLY A 171 -4.90 6.75 29.14
CA GLY A 171 -4.93 8.21 29.06
C GLY A 171 -3.59 8.85 29.39
N SER A 172 -3.60 10.09 29.90
CA SER A 172 -2.40 10.93 30.13
C SER A 172 -1.89 10.93 31.58
N GLY A 173 -2.37 10.02 32.43
CA GLY A 173 -2.00 9.94 33.85
C GLY A 173 -0.55 9.54 34.14
N ALA A 174 -0.17 9.51 35.41
CA ALA A 174 1.15 9.04 35.82
C ALA A 174 1.29 7.54 35.54
N LEU A 175 2.30 7.17 34.74
CA LEU A 175 2.66 5.77 34.52
C LEU A 175 3.36 5.23 35.77
N SER A 176 2.91 4.08 36.26
CA SER A 176 3.53 3.34 37.37
C SER A 176 4.79 2.57 36.92
N ILE A 177 5.66 3.24 36.16
CA ILE A 177 6.90 2.69 35.62
C ILE A 177 8.08 3.46 36.22
N SER A 178 9.15 2.74 36.58
CA SER A 178 10.35 3.39 37.11
C SER A 178 11.01 4.28 36.04
N GLU A 179 11.59 5.39 36.47
CA GLU A 179 12.27 6.34 35.57
C GLU A 179 13.40 5.66 34.78
N LYS A 180 14.17 4.78 35.43
CA LYS A 180 15.21 3.97 34.77
C LYS A 180 14.65 3.11 33.64
N ALA A 181 13.46 2.52 33.84
CA ALA A 181 12.81 1.72 32.80
C ALA A 181 12.28 2.60 31.66
N VAL A 182 11.64 3.73 31.96
CA VAL A 182 11.18 4.69 30.94
C VAL A 182 12.35 5.17 30.08
N ASN A 183 13.46 5.58 30.69
CA ASN A 183 14.64 6.05 29.96
C ASN A 183 15.20 4.97 29.02
N ARG A 184 15.26 3.71 29.47
CA ARG A 184 15.69 2.59 28.62
C ARG A 184 14.72 2.32 27.48
N ILE A 185 13.42 2.30 27.75
CA ILE A 185 12.39 2.04 26.74
C ILE A 185 12.39 3.14 25.69
N VAL A 186 12.46 4.41 26.11
CA VAL A 186 12.49 5.55 25.19
C VAL A 186 13.76 5.49 24.32
N LEU A 187 14.93 5.24 24.90
CA LEU A 187 16.18 5.13 24.14
C LEU A 187 16.14 3.96 23.14
N ILE A 188 15.82 2.75 23.61
CA ILE A 188 15.77 1.55 22.77
C ILE A 188 14.70 1.69 21.70
N GLY A 189 13.52 2.20 22.05
CA GLY A 189 12.42 2.43 21.12
C GLY A 189 12.78 3.49 20.07
N SER A 190 13.43 4.58 20.46
CA SER A 190 13.89 5.62 19.52
C SER A 190 14.92 5.07 18.54
N LEU A 191 15.91 4.31 19.03
CA LEU A 191 16.89 3.64 18.18
C LEU A 191 16.25 2.59 17.28
N GLY A 192 15.26 1.85 17.79
CA GLY A 192 14.49 0.88 17.02
C GLY A 192 13.68 1.51 15.89
N ILE A 193 12.99 2.62 16.16
CA ILE A 193 12.23 3.40 15.16
C ILE A 193 13.17 4.01 14.12
N PHE A 194 14.32 4.54 14.56
CA PHE A 194 15.35 5.04 13.66
C PHE A 194 15.91 3.91 12.77
N GLY A 195 16.22 2.76 13.35
CA GLY A 195 16.65 1.57 12.62
C GLY A 195 15.59 1.08 11.62
N LEU A 196 14.31 1.03 12.01
CA LEU A 196 13.19 0.70 11.13
C LEU A 196 13.10 1.68 9.96
N THR A 197 13.23 2.97 10.23
CA THR A 197 13.21 4.04 9.22
C THR A 197 14.35 3.84 8.22
N LEU A 198 15.59 3.66 8.67
CA LEU A 198 16.73 3.40 7.79
C LEU A 198 16.59 2.10 7.00
N TYR A 199 16.16 1.02 7.66
CA TYR A 199 15.98 -0.28 7.03
C TYR A 199 14.93 -0.23 5.92
N THR A 200 13.76 0.36 6.18
CA THR A 200 12.69 0.46 5.18
C THR A 200 13.08 1.40 4.04
N ASN A 201 13.79 2.50 4.32
CA ASN A 201 14.33 3.37 3.26
C ASN A 201 15.30 2.63 2.34
N GLN A 202 16.18 1.82 2.94
CA GLN A 202 17.11 1.00 2.17
C GLN A 202 16.38 -0.09 1.38
N TYR A 203 15.43 -0.79 2.00
CA TYR A 203 14.71 -1.89 1.38
C TYR A 203 13.83 -1.42 0.20
N PHE A 204 13.12 -0.31 0.35
CA PHE A 204 12.19 0.18 -0.66
C PHE A 204 12.84 1.02 -1.76
N HIS A 205 13.86 1.82 -1.41
CA HIS A 205 14.39 2.86 -2.31
C HIS A 205 15.91 2.78 -2.52
N GLY A 206 16.62 1.94 -1.75
CA GLY A 206 18.09 1.97 -1.73
C GLY A 206 18.64 3.30 -1.19
N GLY A 207 17.88 3.98 -0.32
CA GLY A 207 18.11 5.36 0.08
C GLY A 207 19.20 5.60 1.13
N VAL A 208 19.90 4.56 1.61
CA VAL A 208 20.98 4.69 2.60
C VAL A 208 22.34 4.39 1.99
N TYR A 209 22.46 3.31 1.21
CA TYR A 209 23.68 2.91 0.53
C TYR A 209 23.39 2.16 -0.78
N GLY A 210 24.35 2.18 -1.70
CA GLY A 210 24.22 1.52 -3.01
C GLY A 210 23.53 2.40 -4.05
N LYS A 211 22.81 1.76 -4.99
CA LYS A 211 22.11 2.47 -6.07
C LYS A 211 20.69 2.83 -5.65
N LEU A 212 20.38 4.12 -5.72
CA LEU A 212 19.03 4.63 -5.56
C LEU A 212 18.14 4.09 -6.68
N HIS A 213 16.93 3.67 -6.33
CA HIS A 213 15.93 3.19 -7.28
C HIS A 213 14.54 3.63 -6.83
N ASN A 214 13.63 3.77 -7.80
CA ASN A 214 12.23 4.07 -7.51
C ASN A 214 11.34 3.19 -8.39
N LYS A 215 10.77 2.15 -7.77
CA LYS A 215 9.89 1.18 -8.42
C LYS A 215 8.51 1.74 -8.73
N SER A 216 8.19 2.94 -8.26
CA SER A 216 6.90 3.59 -8.52
C SER A 216 6.92 4.48 -9.76
N VAL A 217 8.01 4.54 -10.52
CA VAL A 217 8.12 5.46 -11.68
C VAL A 217 7.77 4.77 -13.00
N ARG A 218 8.49 3.69 -13.34
CA ARG A 218 8.37 3.04 -14.65
C ARG A 218 7.56 1.76 -14.55
N PRO A 219 6.61 1.50 -15.47
CA PRO A 219 5.88 0.25 -15.46
C PRO A 219 6.83 -0.93 -15.67
N HIS A 220 6.58 -2.01 -14.94
CA HIS A 220 7.17 -3.31 -15.20
C HIS A 220 6.06 -4.36 -15.20
N VAL A 221 6.05 -5.22 -16.22
CA VAL A 221 5.08 -6.30 -16.36
C VAL A 221 5.82 -7.63 -16.40
N VAL A 222 5.53 -8.46 -15.41
CA VAL A 222 6.00 -9.84 -15.33
C VAL A 222 5.08 -10.72 -16.17
N ILE A 223 5.69 -11.56 -17.01
CA ILE A 223 5.01 -12.56 -17.83
C ILE A 223 5.26 -13.93 -17.20
N SER A 224 4.22 -14.73 -16.98
CA SER A 224 4.36 -16.08 -16.42
C SER A 224 3.36 -17.05 -17.02
N ASP A 225 3.53 -18.35 -16.72
CA ASP A 225 2.61 -19.43 -17.10
C ASP A 225 2.23 -19.41 -18.59
N VAL A 226 3.24 -19.23 -19.45
CA VAL A 226 3.00 -19.16 -20.90
C VAL A 226 2.75 -20.57 -21.43
N ILE A 227 1.56 -20.77 -21.98
CA ILE A 227 1.10 -22.03 -22.55
C ILE A 227 0.61 -21.74 -23.97
N MET A 228 1.10 -22.52 -24.93
CA MET A 228 0.62 -22.46 -26.31
C MET A 228 -0.05 -23.78 -26.64
N HIS A 229 -1.32 -23.75 -27.01
CA HIS A 229 -2.09 -24.93 -27.40
C HIS A 229 -2.94 -24.59 -28.63
N ASP A 230 -2.79 -25.38 -29.69
CA ASP A 230 -3.43 -25.18 -30.99
C ASP A 230 -3.20 -23.76 -31.53
N SER A 231 -4.28 -22.98 -31.68
CA SER A 231 -4.31 -21.60 -32.13
C SER A 231 -4.34 -20.60 -30.96
N THR A 232 -4.15 -21.04 -29.71
CA THR A 232 -4.29 -20.18 -28.52
C THR A 232 -2.96 -20.01 -27.80
N LEU A 233 -2.57 -18.76 -27.60
CA LEU A 233 -1.49 -18.31 -26.73
C LEU A 233 -2.11 -17.82 -25.42
N GLN A 234 -1.85 -18.57 -24.35
CA GLN A 234 -2.26 -18.24 -23.00
C GLN A 234 -1.06 -17.83 -22.17
N PHE A 235 -1.17 -16.75 -21.40
CA PHE A 235 -0.12 -16.32 -20.47
C PHE A 235 -0.69 -15.41 -19.39
N LYS A 236 -0.03 -15.38 -18.24
CA LYS A 236 -0.34 -14.41 -17.19
C LYS A 236 0.51 -13.16 -17.32
N VAL A 237 -0.12 -12.04 -17.04
CA VAL A 237 0.52 -10.75 -16.83
C VAL A 237 0.32 -10.32 -15.39
N TYR A 238 1.37 -9.79 -14.77
CA TYR A 238 1.32 -9.15 -13.47
C TYR A 238 2.13 -7.87 -13.50
N ARG A 239 1.51 -6.74 -13.19
CA ARG A 239 2.25 -5.47 -13.09
C ARG A 239 2.71 -5.24 -11.67
N ASP A 240 4.01 -5.34 -11.44
CA ASP A 240 4.63 -5.20 -10.12
C ASP A 240 5.28 -3.82 -9.89
N GLU A 241 5.58 -3.06 -10.93
CA GLU A 241 6.17 -1.72 -10.79
C GLU A 241 5.43 -0.63 -11.61
N GLY A 242 5.76 0.63 -11.30
CA GLY A 242 5.32 1.84 -11.97
C GLY A 242 4.30 2.66 -11.18
N ALA A 243 3.86 3.77 -11.76
CA ALA A 243 2.98 4.71 -11.08
C ALA A 243 1.60 4.12 -10.73
N ASP A 244 1.11 4.46 -9.55
CA ASP A 244 -0.18 4.02 -9.00
C ASP A 244 -1.39 4.80 -9.57
N VAL A 245 -1.12 5.93 -10.23
CA VAL A 245 -2.14 6.81 -10.85
C VAL A 245 -2.51 6.43 -12.29
N TYR A 246 -1.68 5.65 -12.99
CA TYR A 246 -1.91 5.25 -14.39
C TYR A 246 -1.57 3.79 -14.64
N GLY A 247 -2.16 3.22 -15.70
CA GLY A 247 -1.86 1.88 -16.19
C GLY A 247 -0.55 1.80 -16.97
N SER A 248 -0.01 0.59 -17.13
CA SER A 248 0.73 0.27 -18.36
C SER A 248 -0.29 0.18 -19.49
N PHE A 249 0.09 0.66 -20.67
CA PHE A 249 -0.74 0.68 -21.87
C PHE A 249 -0.08 -0.21 -22.90
N LEU A 250 -0.43 -1.49 -22.86
CA LEU A 250 0.11 -2.49 -23.75
C LEU A 250 -0.47 -2.29 -25.16
N ILE A 251 0.43 -2.08 -26.13
CA ILE A 251 0.10 -1.82 -27.53
C ILE A 251 0.54 -2.93 -28.48
N GLY A 252 1.33 -3.90 -27.99
CA GLY A 252 1.75 -5.04 -28.80
C GLY A 252 2.02 -6.29 -27.98
N VAL A 253 1.61 -7.44 -28.52
CA VAL A 253 2.02 -8.78 -28.08
C VAL A 253 2.63 -9.50 -29.27
N ASN A 254 3.93 -9.75 -29.23
CA ASN A 254 4.65 -10.38 -30.32
C ASN A 254 5.19 -11.74 -29.87
N VAL A 255 5.25 -12.70 -30.78
CA VAL A 255 6.10 -13.89 -30.62
C VAL A 255 7.21 -13.79 -31.65
N LYS A 256 8.46 -13.92 -31.20
CA LYS A 256 9.66 -13.85 -32.04
C LYS A 256 10.36 -15.20 -32.11
N ASP A 257 10.87 -15.54 -33.30
CA ASP A 257 11.75 -16.71 -33.49
C ASP A 257 13.16 -16.45 -32.92
N GLU A 258 14.03 -17.47 -32.96
CA GLU A 258 15.42 -17.37 -32.49
C GLU A 258 16.26 -16.33 -33.27
N ARG A 259 15.81 -15.93 -34.46
CA ARG A 259 16.46 -14.91 -35.30
C ARG A 259 15.89 -13.50 -35.04
N GLY A 260 14.89 -13.38 -34.17
CA GLY A 260 14.24 -12.12 -33.83
C GLY A 260 13.11 -11.70 -34.77
N PHE A 261 12.72 -12.53 -35.74
CA PHE A 261 11.61 -12.23 -36.63
C PHE A 261 10.27 -12.46 -35.91
N LYS A 262 9.34 -11.53 -36.07
CA LYS A 262 7.97 -11.67 -35.56
C LYS A 262 7.24 -12.75 -36.35
N VAL A 263 6.85 -13.83 -35.67
CA VAL A 263 6.06 -14.93 -36.24
C VAL A 263 4.58 -14.84 -35.86
N PHE A 264 4.26 -14.03 -34.85
CA PHE A 264 2.92 -13.64 -34.47
C PHE A 264 2.96 -12.21 -33.91
N GLU A 265 1.95 -11.41 -34.22
CA GLU A 265 1.80 -10.04 -33.77
C GLU A 265 0.33 -9.77 -33.47
N PHE A 266 0.07 -9.30 -32.25
CA PHE A 266 -1.22 -8.84 -31.80
C PHE A 266 -1.10 -7.35 -31.48
N GLY A 267 -1.62 -6.51 -32.38
CA GLY A 267 -1.40 -5.08 -32.37
C GLY A 267 -2.39 -4.31 -31.50
N GLN A 268 -2.16 -3.00 -31.45
CA GLN A 268 -2.90 -2.04 -30.64
C GLN A 268 -4.44 -2.14 -30.80
N GLN A 269 -4.94 -2.20 -32.03
CA GLN A 269 -6.37 -2.26 -32.33
C GLN A 269 -7.02 -3.56 -31.83
N GLN A 270 -6.29 -4.68 -31.92
CA GLN A 270 -6.76 -5.98 -31.47
C GLN A 270 -6.77 -6.04 -29.93
N LEU A 271 -5.75 -5.46 -29.28
CA LEU A 271 -5.69 -5.35 -27.82
C LEU A 271 -6.79 -4.46 -27.23
N SER A 272 -7.10 -3.33 -27.88
CA SER A 272 -8.19 -2.44 -27.45
C SER A 272 -9.59 -3.03 -27.66
N SER A 273 -9.71 -4.06 -28.50
CA SER A 273 -10.99 -4.73 -28.81
C SER A 273 -11.08 -6.15 -28.24
N LEU A 274 -10.15 -6.52 -27.35
CA LEU A 274 -10.10 -7.87 -26.77
C LEU A 274 -11.40 -8.20 -26.02
N ASN A 275 -11.96 -9.38 -26.26
CA ASN A 275 -13.19 -9.77 -25.58
C ASN A 275 -12.92 -9.96 -24.08
N PRO A 276 -13.76 -9.45 -23.17
CA PRO A 276 -13.59 -9.67 -21.73
C PRO A 276 -13.46 -11.16 -21.34
N LYS A 277 -14.06 -12.09 -22.09
CA LYS A 277 -13.91 -13.54 -21.86
C LYS A 277 -12.49 -14.07 -22.08
N GLN A 278 -11.67 -13.34 -22.83
CA GLN A 278 -10.26 -13.64 -23.08
C GLN A 278 -9.33 -13.11 -21.97
N ILE A 279 -9.89 -12.38 -21.00
CA ILE A 279 -9.16 -11.82 -19.86
C ILE A 279 -9.77 -12.39 -18.58
N LYS A 280 -9.05 -13.32 -17.95
CA LYS A 280 -9.41 -13.79 -16.62
C LYS A 280 -8.58 -13.04 -15.58
N ASN A 281 -9.20 -12.07 -14.91
CA ASN A 281 -8.58 -11.31 -13.83
C ASN A 281 -8.55 -12.14 -12.53
N ASP A 282 -7.40 -12.17 -11.87
CA ASP A 282 -7.20 -12.88 -10.61
C ASP A 282 -7.50 -11.98 -9.40
N TYR A 283 -7.34 -10.66 -9.54
CA TYR A 283 -7.50 -9.68 -8.45
C TYR A 283 -8.56 -8.60 -8.76
N VAL A 284 -8.92 -7.80 -7.75
CA VAL A 284 -9.89 -6.70 -7.86
C VAL A 284 -9.50 -5.65 -8.90
N ALA A 285 -8.21 -5.25 -8.98
CA ALA A 285 -7.74 -4.38 -10.05
C ALA A 285 -7.70 -5.14 -11.38
N LYS A 286 -8.51 -4.70 -12.35
CA LYS A 286 -8.75 -5.42 -13.60
C LYS A 286 -7.86 -4.95 -14.74
N VAL A 287 -7.16 -5.89 -15.36
CA VAL A 287 -6.70 -5.77 -16.75
C VAL A 287 -7.94 -5.70 -17.65
N LYS A 288 -8.00 -4.69 -18.51
CA LYS A 288 -9.16 -4.45 -19.38
C LYS A 288 -8.77 -3.77 -20.68
N PRO A 289 -9.55 -3.96 -21.76
CA PRO A 289 -9.37 -3.18 -22.98
C PRO A 289 -9.63 -1.70 -22.69
N GLY A 290 -8.71 -0.85 -23.10
CA GLY A 290 -8.87 0.60 -23.16
C GLY A 290 -9.22 1.05 -24.59
N LYS A 291 -9.40 2.36 -24.78
CA LYS A 291 -9.76 2.93 -26.09
C LYS A 291 -8.70 2.64 -27.18
N HIS A 292 -7.44 2.55 -26.78
CA HIS A 292 -6.30 2.49 -27.69
C HIS A 292 -5.22 1.49 -27.25
N SER A 293 -5.46 0.65 -26.25
CA SER A 293 -4.47 -0.29 -25.72
C SER A 293 -5.17 -1.31 -24.80
N LEU A 294 -4.44 -2.33 -24.36
CA LEU A 294 -4.84 -3.09 -23.18
C LEU A 294 -4.27 -2.38 -21.94
N ILE A 295 -5.12 -2.04 -20.96
CA ILE A 295 -4.72 -1.34 -19.74
C ILE A 295 -4.38 -2.38 -18.68
N ILE A 296 -3.17 -2.28 -18.10
CA ILE A 296 -2.72 -3.12 -16.99
C ILE A 296 -2.44 -2.20 -15.77
N PRO A 297 -3.40 -2.07 -14.84
CA PRO A 297 -3.21 -1.28 -13.61
C PRO A 297 -2.11 -1.85 -12.72
N LEU A 298 -1.57 -1.02 -11.80
CA LEU A 298 -0.56 -1.47 -10.85
C LEU A 298 -1.13 -2.58 -9.96
N GLY A 299 -0.35 -3.64 -9.71
CA GLY A 299 -0.80 -4.78 -8.92
C GLY A 299 -1.93 -5.58 -9.56
N ALA A 300 -2.32 -5.30 -10.81
CA ALA A 300 -3.29 -6.12 -11.53
C ALA A 300 -2.63 -7.41 -12.03
N LYS A 301 -3.37 -8.52 -11.93
CA LYS A 301 -2.95 -9.83 -12.41
C LYS A 301 -4.06 -10.46 -13.23
N ALA A 302 -3.73 -10.91 -14.44
CA ALA A 302 -4.69 -11.54 -15.31
C ALA A 302 -4.06 -12.61 -16.20
N ASN A 303 -4.83 -13.63 -16.53
CA ASN A 303 -4.54 -14.60 -17.56
C ASN A 303 -5.18 -14.13 -18.88
N LEU A 304 -4.36 -13.91 -19.90
CA LEU A 304 -4.75 -13.49 -21.24
C LEU A 304 -4.78 -14.71 -22.16
N MET A 305 -5.80 -14.78 -23.00
CA MET A 305 -5.98 -15.85 -24.00
C MET A 305 -6.14 -15.23 -25.39
N LEU A 306 -5.09 -15.25 -26.18
CA LEU A 306 -5.06 -14.71 -27.54
C LEU A 306 -5.16 -15.87 -28.53
N THR A 307 -6.06 -15.76 -29.51
CA THR A 307 -6.29 -16.83 -30.49
C THR A 307 -5.98 -16.33 -31.88
N ASP A 308 -5.14 -17.06 -32.61
CA ASP A 308 -4.77 -16.78 -33.99
C ASP A 308 -4.27 -18.04 -34.71
N ILE A 309 -4.63 -18.19 -35.99
CA ILE A 309 -4.25 -19.34 -36.83
C ILE A 309 -2.72 -19.39 -37.04
N ALA A 310 -2.03 -18.25 -37.01
CA ALA A 310 -0.58 -18.19 -37.12
C ALA A 310 0.15 -19.02 -36.04
N LEU A 311 -0.47 -19.18 -34.86
CA LEU A 311 0.10 -19.92 -33.74
C LEU A 311 0.17 -21.44 -33.98
N LEU A 312 -0.71 -21.99 -34.82
CA LEU A 312 -0.75 -23.44 -35.14
C LEU A 312 0.54 -23.96 -35.77
N LYS A 313 1.30 -23.08 -36.43
CA LYS A 313 2.50 -23.45 -37.19
C LYS A 313 3.77 -23.38 -36.35
N LEU A 314 3.68 -22.94 -35.09
CA LEU A 314 4.84 -22.71 -34.24
C LEU A 314 5.30 -24.02 -33.59
N ASN A 315 6.60 -24.30 -33.69
CA ASN A 315 7.25 -25.44 -33.06
C ASN A 315 8.71 -25.11 -32.77
N GLY A 316 9.16 -25.35 -31.54
CA GLY A 316 10.51 -25.01 -31.09
C GLY A 316 10.53 -23.87 -30.08
N LYS A 317 11.63 -23.14 -30.05
CA LYS A 317 11.88 -22.06 -29.08
C LYS A 317 11.50 -20.71 -29.68
N TYR A 318 10.81 -19.91 -28.88
CA TYR A 318 10.42 -18.56 -29.24
C TYR A 318 10.55 -17.65 -28.02
N THR A 319 10.36 -16.36 -28.25
CA THR A 319 10.27 -15.35 -27.19
C THR A 319 8.93 -14.64 -27.29
N LEU A 320 8.14 -14.66 -26.22
CA LEU A 320 6.98 -13.80 -26.06
C LEU A 320 7.46 -12.41 -25.66
N GLU A 321 6.98 -11.38 -26.35
CA GLU A 321 7.35 -9.99 -26.15
C GLU A 321 6.10 -9.14 -25.97
N LEU A 322 6.08 -8.35 -24.90
CA LEU A 322 5.05 -7.36 -24.60
C LEU A 322 5.63 -5.95 -24.82
N VAL A 323 4.90 -5.10 -25.53
CA VAL A 323 5.32 -3.74 -25.87
C VAL A 323 4.34 -2.72 -25.29
N ASP A 324 4.87 -1.84 -24.45
CA ASP A 324 4.14 -0.71 -23.87
C ASP A 324 4.23 0.54 -24.73
N ILE A 325 3.25 1.45 -24.61
CA ILE A 325 3.24 2.72 -25.33
C ILE A 325 4.46 3.60 -25.04
N SER A 326 5.09 3.45 -23.87
CA SER A 326 6.34 4.14 -23.52
C SER A 326 7.57 3.63 -24.28
N GLY A 327 7.44 2.53 -25.02
CA GLY A 327 8.55 1.82 -25.67
C GLY A 327 9.22 0.80 -24.76
N ALA A 328 8.75 0.60 -23.53
CA ALA A 328 9.22 -0.49 -22.66
C ALA A 328 8.84 -1.85 -23.28
N VAL A 329 9.75 -2.82 -23.14
CA VAL A 329 9.60 -4.16 -23.69
C VAL A 329 9.90 -5.18 -22.60
N TRP A 330 8.97 -6.12 -22.41
CA TRP A 330 9.13 -7.24 -21.47
C TRP A 330 9.06 -8.56 -22.22
N THR A 331 9.96 -9.49 -21.90
CA THR A 331 10.10 -10.73 -22.65
C THR A 331 10.07 -11.96 -21.76
N GLN A 332 9.58 -13.06 -22.31
CA GLN A 332 9.58 -14.37 -21.66
C GLN A 332 9.92 -15.45 -22.69
N PRO A 333 10.95 -16.29 -22.45
CA PRO A 333 11.22 -17.44 -23.29
C PRO A 333 10.07 -18.43 -23.25
N ILE A 334 9.74 -19.00 -24.41
CA ILE A 334 8.71 -20.02 -24.56
C ILE A 334 9.26 -21.20 -25.36
N THR A 335 8.88 -22.41 -24.96
CA THR A 335 9.20 -23.63 -25.70
C THR A 335 7.90 -24.32 -26.08
N VAL A 336 7.67 -24.46 -27.37
CA VAL A 336 6.49 -25.11 -27.94
C VAL A 336 6.91 -26.48 -28.42
N GLY A 337 6.45 -27.53 -27.75
CA GLY A 337 6.66 -28.91 -28.18
C GLY A 337 5.47 -29.40 -29.00
N LYS A 338 5.71 -30.08 -30.12
CA LYS A 338 4.69 -30.93 -30.72
C LYS A 338 4.31 -32.03 -29.74
N ARG A 339 3.02 -32.16 -29.42
CA ARG A 339 2.47 -33.44 -28.97
C ARG A 339 2.14 -34.30 -30.18
#